data_AF-A0A0N8W2E7-F1
#
_entry.id   AF-A0A0N8W2E7-F1
#
_cell.length_a   1.000
_cell.length_b   1.000
_cell.length_c   1.000
_cell.angle_alpha   90.00
_cell.angle_beta   90.00
_cell.angle_gamma   90.00
#
_symmetry.space_group_name_H-M   'P 1'
#
loop_
_entity.id
_entity.type
_entity.pdbx_description
1 polymer ?
#
loop_
_entity_poly.entity_id
_entity_poly.type
_entity_poly.pdbx_seq_one_letter_code
_entity_poly.pdbx_strand_id
1 'polypeptide(L)'
;MKKVGLFSVLCVVIFAVMWFGNGKESTKPSPPKNDSVQAMTVQEESVSEREKQEKEKFVLKKSEFRSVEEWLNHTNKSLHSNDYAPFSSRESFVMHMAYSSYTYARHFYYLEDEIWMKMKLSELIKLFGEMRNESDSSKYDEYIKQFDAIYNEIQKEQRL
;
A
#
# COMPACT_ATOMS: atom_id res chain seq x y z
N MET A 1 45.74 13.70 -12.07
CA MET A 1 45.15 14.38 -10.90
C MET A 1 44.46 13.34 -10.04
N LYS A 2 44.80 13.30 -8.74
CA LYS A 2 44.36 12.33 -7.71
C LYS A 2 43.20 12.92 -6.88
N LYS A 3 42.31 12.04 -6.41
CA LYS A 3 41.51 12.01 -5.15
C LYS A 3 40.58 10.78 -5.33
N VAL A 4 40.69 9.60 -4.70
CA VAL A 4 40.78 9.21 -3.26
C VAL A 4 39.88 10.13 -2.43
N GLY A 5 38.68 9.76 -1.97
CA GLY A 5 38.24 8.53 -1.33
C GLY A 5 37.86 8.91 0.10
N LEU A 6 36.71 8.49 0.64
CA LEU A 6 36.53 8.24 2.08
C LEU A 6 35.20 7.56 2.36
N PHE A 7 35.31 6.35 2.93
CA PHE A 7 34.33 5.75 3.82
C PHE A 7 34.05 6.67 5.01
N SER A 8 32.81 6.68 5.53
CA SER A 8 32.61 6.82 6.97
C SER A 8 31.26 6.23 7.39
N VAL A 9 31.34 4.98 7.83
CA VAL A 9 30.48 4.44 8.90
C VAL A 9 30.68 5.33 10.12
N LEU A 10 29.60 5.79 10.76
CA LEU A 10 29.68 6.33 12.11
C LEU A 10 28.46 5.89 12.92
N CYS A 11 28.66 4.83 13.71
CA CYS A 11 27.97 4.60 14.96
C CYS A 11 28.27 5.77 15.90
N VAL A 12 27.28 6.35 16.60
CA VAL A 12 27.43 6.68 18.03
C VAL A 12 26.07 6.59 18.71
N VAL A 13 26.03 5.70 19.69
CA VAL A 13 24.96 5.50 20.65
C VAL A 13 25.27 6.37 21.89
N ILE A 14 24.20 6.74 22.61
CA ILE A 14 24.07 7.00 24.05
C ILE A 14 24.34 8.41 24.67
N PHE A 15 23.38 8.75 25.55
CA PHE A 15 23.44 9.49 26.82
C PHE A 15 23.06 10.97 26.84
N ALA A 16 21.81 11.22 27.23
CA ALA A 16 21.45 12.35 28.08
C ALA A 16 20.57 11.84 29.24
N VAL A 17 21.21 11.41 30.33
CA VAL A 17 20.59 11.24 31.66
C VAL A 17 21.42 12.05 32.64
N MET A 18 20.90 13.20 33.05
CA MET A 18 21.23 13.99 34.24
C MET A 18 20.10 15.02 34.40
N TRP A 19 19.56 15.44 35.55
CA TRP A 19 19.66 15.05 36.96
C TRP A 19 18.73 16.03 37.69
N PHE A 20 17.77 15.55 38.47
CA PHE A 20 17.10 16.23 39.61
C PHE A 20 16.09 15.20 40.14
N GLY A 21 16.04 14.76 41.38
CA GLY A 21 16.75 15.10 42.60
C GLY A 21 15.93 14.54 43.76
N ASN A 22 16.49 13.53 44.43
CA ASN A 22 16.28 13.08 45.82
C ASN A 22 14.90 13.12 46.50
N GLY A 23 14.37 11.92 46.75
CA GLY A 23 13.54 11.58 47.92
C GLY A 23 14.13 10.37 48.67
N LYS A 24 14.62 10.65 49.89
CA LYS A 24 14.87 9.82 51.10
C LYS A 24 14.92 8.28 51.04
N GLU A 25 16.06 7.78 51.52
CA GLU A 25 16.34 6.66 52.46
C GLU A 25 15.55 5.33 52.48
N SER A 26 16.37 4.27 52.41
CA SER A 26 16.38 3.06 53.28
C SER A 26 15.69 1.77 52.82
N THR A 27 16.50 0.71 52.91
CA THR A 27 16.22 -0.73 53.11
C THR A 27 15.80 -1.59 51.91
N LYS A 28 16.72 -2.51 51.56
CA LYS A 28 16.51 -3.71 50.73
C LYS A 28 15.47 -4.62 51.39
N PRO A 29 14.60 -5.29 50.64
CA PRO A 29 14.94 -6.66 50.22
C PRO A 29 14.51 -7.01 48.77
N SER A 30 15.22 -7.93 48.12
CA SER A 30 14.73 -8.66 46.93
C SER A 30 13.70 -9.73 47.37
N PRO A 31 12.78 -10.30 46.54
CA PRO A 31 12.76 -10.57 45.06
C PRO A 31 11.34 -10.27 44.43
N PRO A 32 10.84 -10.80 43.27
CA PRO A 32 11.38 -11.68 42.22
C PRO A 32 11.37 -11.11 40.79
N LYS A 33 11.99 -11.86 39.86
CA LYS A 33 12.00 -11.61 38.40
C LYS A 33 10.58 -11.56 37.85
N ASN A 34 10.25 -10.49 37.14
CA ASN A 34 8.96 -10.30 36.50
C ASN A 34 9.14 -10.32 34.97
N ASP A 35 9.10 -11.51 34.37
CA ASP A 35 9.11 -11.75 32.92
C ASP A 35 7.73 -11.49 32.27
N SER A 36 6.98 -10.51 32.75
CA SER A 36 5.56 -10.32 32.39
C SER A 36 5.25 -9.01 31.68
N VAL A 37 6.23 -8.11 31.51
CA VAL A 37 6.01 -6.80 30.86
C VAL A 37 6.14 -6.87 29.33
N GLN A 38 6.85 -7.87 28.77
CA GLN A 38 7.02 -8.00 27.31
C GLN A 38 5.89 -8.75 26.59
N ALA A 39 5.08 -9.56 27.29
CA ALA A 39 4.02 -10.34 26.66
C ALA A 39 2.78 -9.51 26.30
N MET A 40 2.53 -8.43 27.03
CA MET A 40 1.30 -7.63 26.89
C MET A 40 1.37 -6.65 25.70
N THR A 41 2.54 -6.06 25.45
CA THR A 41 2.77 -5.14 24.30
C THR A 41 2.78 -5.88 22.95
N VAL A 42 3.31 -7.12 22.90
CA VAL A 42 3.36 -7.94 21.68
C VAL A 42 1.96 -8.46 21.29
N GLN A 43 1.07 -8.66 22.28
CA GLN A 43 -0.30 -9.10 22.02
C GLN A 43 -1.17 -7.96 21.47
N GLU A 44 -1.03 -6.72 21.94
CA GLU A 44 -1.85 -5.61 21.43
C GLU A 44 -1.50 -5.21 19.98
N GLU A 45 -0.21 -5.18 19.61
CA GLU A 45 0.18 -4.93 18.21
C GLU A 45 -0.29 -6.04 17.26
N SER A 46 -0.16 -7.31 17.67
CA SER A 46 -0.59 -8.45 16.84
C SER A 46 -2.11 -8.60 16.74
N VAL A 47 -2.86 -8.16 17.74
CA VAL A 47 -4.34 -8.09 17.68
C VAL A 47 -4.79 -6.93 16.80
N SER A 48 -4.14 -5.76 16.90
CA SER A 48 -4.39 -4.61 16.03
C SER A 48 -4.14 -4.93 14.55
N GLU A 49 -3.02 -5.61 14.23
CA GLU A 49 -2.72 -6.04 12.86
C GLU A 49 -3.68 -7.11 12.35
N ARG A 50 -4.09 -8.08 13.18
CA ARG A 50 -5.11 -9.08 12.80
C ARG A 50 -6.47 -8.46 12.57
N GLU A 51 -6.91 -7.54 13.42
CA GLU A 51 -8.19 -6.84 13.22
C GLU A 51 -8.16 -5.94 11.99
N LYS A 52 -7.01 -5.35 11.65
CA LYS A 52 -6.82 -4.59 10.42
C LYS A 52 -6.86 -5.51 9.19
N GLN A 53 -6.16 -6.63 9.24
CA GLN A 53 -6.18 -7.66 8.18
C GLN A 53 -7.57 -8.30 8.04
N GLU A 54 -8.30 -8.54 9.13
CA GLU A 54 -9.66 -9.08 9.10
C GLU A 54 -10.66 -8.04 8.62
N LYS A 55 -10.54 -6.76 9.00
CA LYS A 55 -11.35 -5.67 8.43
C LYS A 55 -11.08 -5.48 6.94
N GLU A 56 -9.81 -5.52 6.51
CA GLU A 56 -9.45 -5.50 5.10
C GLU A 56 -10.04 -6.73 4.38
N LYS A 57 -9.93 -7.94 4.93
CA LYS A 57 -10.61 -9.15 4.41
C LYS A 57 -12.13 -9.03 4.36
N PHE A 58 -12.75 -8.38 5.34
CA PHE A 58 -14.21 -8.30 5.50
C PHE A 58 -14.86 -7.29 4.54
N VAL A 59 -14.20 -6.16 4.25
CA VAL A 59 -14.62 -5.20 3.21
C VAL A 59 -14.62 -5.86 1.82
N LEU A 60 -13.82 -6.93 1.65
CA LEU A 60 -13.47 -7.52 0.37
C LEU A 60 -14.26 -8.79 -0.02
N LYS A 61 -15.17 -9.27 0.84
CA LYS A 61 -16.06 -10.40 0.50
C LYS A 61 -17.19 -10.02 -0.49
N LYS A 62 -17.25 -8.76 -0.93
CA LYS A 62 -18.19 -8.20 -1.91
C LYS A 62 -17.49 -7.33 -2.95
N SER A 63 -16.41 -7.83 -3.56
CA SER A 63 -15.98 -7.26 -4.83
C SER A 63 -17.12 -7.43 -5.86
N GLU A 64 -17.44 -6.37 -6.61
CA GLU A 64 -18.38 -6.46 -7.73
C GLU A 64 -17.87 -7.42 -8.82
N PHE A 65 -16.55 -7.59 -8.89
CA PHE A 65 -15.86 -8.45 -9.85
C PHE A 65 -15.41 -9.76 -9.20
N ARG A 66 -15.61 -10.87 -9.91
CA ARG A 66 -15.22 -12.22 -9.46
C ARG A 66 -13.77 -12.56 -9.75
N SER A 67 -13.14 -11.84 -10.68
CA SER A 67 -11.74 -12.06 -11.09
C SER A 67 -11.04 -10.77 -11.48
N VAL A 68 -9.70 -10.82 -11.50
CA VAL A 68 -8.85 -9.75 -12.04
C VAL A 68 -9.21 -9.45 -13.49
N GLU A 69 -9.43 -10.49 -14.30
CA GLU A 69 -9.78 -10.35 -15.71
C GLU A 69 -11.08 -9.57 -15.90
N GLU A 70 -12.13 -9.91 -15.15
CA GLU A 70 -13.43 -9.24 -15.24
C GLU A 70 -13.32 -7.76 -14.90
N TRP A 71 -12.60 -7.45 -13.81
CA TRP A 71 -12.32 -6.08 -13.39
C TRP A 71 -11.50 -5.29 -14.42
N LEU A 72 -10.43 -5.89 -14.95
CA LEU A 72 -9.56 -5.25 -15.94
C LEU A 72 -10.31 -4.96 -17.24
N ASN A 73 -11.12 -5.92 -17.72
CA ASN A 73 -11.97 -5.76 -18.90
C ASN A 73 -12.98 -4.63 -18.71
N HIS A 74 -13.62 -4.57 -17.55
CA HIS A 74 -14.56 -3.49 -17.21
C HIS A 74 -13.86 -2.13 -17.17
N THR A 75 -12.70 -2.06 -16.51
CA THR A 75 -11.91 -0.84 -16.38
C THR A 75 -11.43 -0.33 -17.74
N ASN A 76 -10.91 -1.22 -18.60
CA ASN A 76 -10.46 -0.87 -19.94
C ASN A 76 -11.60 -0.29 -20.79
N LYS A 77 -12.77 -0.94 -20.80
CA LYS A 77 -13.95 -0.43 -21.50
C LYS A 77 -14.38 0.94 -20.99
N SER A 78 -14.41 1.10 -19.67
CA SER A 78 -14.81 2.36 -19.01
C SER A 78 -13.85 3.51 -19.34
N LEU A 79 -12.54 3.25 -19.28
CA LEU A 79 -11.52 4.23 -19.63
C LEU A 79 -11.52 4.59 -21.12
N HIS A 80 -12.09 3.78 -22.00
CA HIS A 80 -12.22 4.08 -23.44
C HIS A 80 -13.63 4.55 -23.83
N SER A 81 -14.55 4.64 -22.88
CA SER A 81 -15.92 5.07 -23.12
C SER A 81 -15.99 6.60 -23.33
N ASN A 82 -16.77 7.00 -24.33
CA ASN A 82 -17.21 8.39 -24.49
C ASN A 82 -18.43 8.71 -23.60
N ASP A 83 -19.06 7.68 -23.01
CA ASP A 83 -20.10 7.84 -22.01
C ASP A 83 -19.48 7.86 -20.61
N TYR A 84 -19.69 8.97 -19.91
CA TYR A 84 -19.21 9.23 -18.57
C TYR A 84 -20.30 9.81 -17.66
N ALA A 85 -21.57 9.66 -18.02
CA ALA A 85 -22.65 10.00 -17.09
C ALA A 85 -22.57 9.08 -15.84
N PRO A 86 -22.94 9.56 -14.63
CA PRO A 86 -23.52 10.87 -14.32
C PRO A 86 -22.49 11.97 -14.01
N PHE A 87 -21.21 11.79 -14.36
CA PHE A 87 -20.18 12.77 -14.06
C PHE A 87 -20.33 13.99 -14.97
N SER A 88 -20.06 15.18 -14.41
CA SER A 88 -20.18 16.45 -15.13
C SER A 88 -19.10 16.64 -16.20
N SER A 89 -18.01 15.88 -16.14
CA SER A 89 -16.91 15.95 -17.10
C SER A 89 -16.21 14.61 -17.22
N ARG A 90 -15.51 14.43 -18.35
CA ARG A 90 -14.71 13.25 -18.62
C ARG A 90 -13.59 13.09 -17.58
N GLU A 91 -12.95 14.19 -17.21
CA GLU A 91 -11.89 14.24 -16.21
C GLU A 91 -12.38 13.76 -14.84
N SER A 92 -13.57 14.22 -14.42
CA SER A 92 -14.18 13.82 -13.14
C SER A 92 -14.45 12.32 -13.10
N PHE A 93 -14.93 11.76 -14.22
CA PHE A 93 -15.12 10.32 -14.37
C PHE A 93 -13.79 9.56 -14.32
N VAL A 94 -12.78 10.04 -15.05
CA VAL A 94 -11.46 9.40 -15.11
C VAL A 94 -10.79 9.38 -13.75
N MET A 95 -10.87 10.47 -12.99
CA MET A 95 -10.38 10.52 -11.61
C MET A 95 -11.13 9.55 -10.69
N HIS A 96 -12.45 9.42 -10.84
CA HIS A 96 -13.25 8.43 -10.12
C HIS A 96 -12.83 7.00 -10.47
N MET A 97 -12.64 6.69 -11.75
CA MET A 97 -12.15 5.40 -12.22
C MET A 97 -10.76 5.09 -11.66
N ALA A 98 -9.86 6.07 -11.58
CA ALA A 98 -8.55 5.89 -10.96
C ALA A 98 -8.68 5.54 -9.47
N TYR A 99 -9.56 6.21 -8.74
CA TYR A 99 -9.80 5.94 -7.32
C TYR A 99 -10.35 4.52 -7.08
N SER A 100 -11.38 4.13 -7.82
CA SER A 100 -11.98 2.79 -7.70
C SER A 100 -10.99 1.70 -8.11
N SER A 101 -10.30 1.90 -9.25
CA SER A 101 -9.33 0.94 -9.77
C SER A 101 -8.10 0.78 -8.87
N TYR A 102 -7.65 1.85 -8.21
CA TYR A 102 -6.62 1.74 -7.17
C TYR A 102 -7.04 0.79 -6.03
N THR A 103 -8.31 0.89 -5.61
CA THR A 103 -8.85 0.06 -4.53
C THR A 103 -8.95 -1.40 -4.96
N TYR A 104 -9.45 -1.66 -6.16
CA TYR A 104 -9.52 -3.01 -6.73
C TYR A 104 -8.14 -3.62 -6.99
N ALA A 105 -7.18 -2.85 -7.51
CA ALA A 105 -5.82 -3.33 -7.73
C ALA A 105 -5.17 -3.78 -6.41
N ARG A 106 -5.32 -3.00 -5.34
CA ARG A 106 -4.87 -3.38 -4.00
C ARG A 106 -5.58 -4.63 -3.49
N HIS A 107 -6.88 -4.70 -3.67
CA HIS A 107 -7.66 -5.88 -3.29
C HIS A 107 -7.09 -7.15 -3.90
N PHE A 108 -6.98 -7.18 -5.23
CA PHE A 108 -6.49 -8.34 -5.95
C PHE A 108 -5.03 -8.63 -5.61
N TYR A 109 -4.20 -7.61 -5.42
CA TYR A 109 -2.80 -7.79 -5.02
C TYR A 109 -2.64 -8.59 -3.73
N TYR A 110 -3.52 -8.36 -2.73
CA TYR A 110 -3.48 -9.09 -1.47
C TYR A 110 -4.04 -10.52 -1.57
N LEU A 111 -4.88 -10.80 -2.57
CA LEU A 111 -5.43 -12.14 -2.80
C LEU A 111 -4.58 -13.00 -3.73
N GLU A 112 -3.76 -12.36 -4.57
CA GLU A 112 -2.97 -13.04 -5.58
C GLU A 112 -1.81 -13.80 -4.95
N ASP A 113 -1.54 -15.02 -5.40
CA ASP A 113 -0.40 -15.82 -4.93
C ASP A 113 0.73 -15.86 -5.97
N GLU A 114 0.41 -15.65 -7.25
CA GLU A 114 1.38 -15.66 -8.34
C GLU A 114 2.23 -14.38 -8.33
N ILE A 115 3.55 -14.54 -8.22
CA ILE A 115 4.51 -13.42 -8.12
C ILE A 115 4.38 -12.48 -9.33
N TRP A 116 4.28 -13.05 -10.53
CA TRP A 116 4.21 -12.26 -11.76
C TRP A 116 2.95 -11.38 -11.80
N MET A 117 1.78 -11.95 -11.49
CA MET A 117 0.54 -11.20 -11.41
C MET A 117 0.59 -10.15 -10.29
N LYS A 118 1.15 -10.48 -9.11
CA LYS A 118 1.40 -9.51 -8.03
C LYS A 118 2.23 -8.32 -8.50
N MET A 119 3.28 -8.55 -9.29
CA MET A 119 4.08 -7.45 -9.85
C MET A 119 3.25 -6.55 -10.75
N LYS A 120 2.43 -7.13 -11.65
CA LYS A 120 1.54 -6.36 -12.53
C LYS A 120 0.48 -5.58 -11.75
N LEU A 121 -0.12 -6.19 -10.73
CA LEU A 121 -1.05 -5.50 -9.83
C LEU A 121 -0.37 -4.37 -9.06
N SER A 122 0.89 -4.52 -8.66
CA SER A 122 1.70 -3.45 -8.05
C SER A 122 1.94 -2.27 -9.01
N GLU A 123 2.26 -2.56 -10.28
CA GLU A 123 2.37 -1.53 -11.33
C GLU A 123 1.05 -0.76 -11.49
N LEU A 124 -0.09 -1.46 -11.52
CA LEU A 124 -1.42 -0.85 -11.59
C LEU A 124 -1.75 -0.02 -10.34
N ILE A 125 -1.39 -0.49 -9.13
CA ILE A 125 -1.56 0.28 -7.89
C ILE A 125 -0.81 1.61 -7.98
N LYS A 126 0.43 1.58 -8.45
CA LYS A 126 1.24 2.79 -8.63
C LYS A 126 0.59 3.72 -9.66
N LEU A 127 0.25 3.19 -10.84
CA LEU A 127 -0.36 3.95 -11.94
C LEU A 127 -1.65 4.64 -11.49
N PHE A 128 -2.61 3.90 -10.94
CA PHE A 128 -3.87 4.49 -10.47
C PHE A 128 -3.67 5.41 -9.26
N GLY A 129 -2.64 5.17 -8.46
CA GLY A 129 -2.22 6.04 -7.36
C GLY A 129 -1.68 7.40 -7.84
N GLU A 130 -0.96 7.43 -8.97
CA GLU A 130 -0.52 8.66 -9.62
C GLU A 130 -1.70 9.36 -10.28
N MET A 131 -2.46 8.64 -11.09
CA MET A 131 -3.61 9.14 -11.84
C MET A 131 -4.69 9.79 -10.96
N ARG A 132 -5.00 9.21 -9.79
CA ARG A 132 -5.99 9.79 -8.85
C ARG A 132 -5.51 11.06 -8.15
N ASN A 133 -4.20 11.28 -8.09
CA ASN A 133 -3.57 12.43 -7.45
C ASN A 133 -3.11 13.48 -8.46
N GLU A 134 -3.29 13.21 -9.76
CA GLU A 134 -2.90 14.12 -10.83
C GLU A 134 -3.90 15.28 -10.94
N SER A 135 -3.37 16.50 -10.94
CA SER A 135 -4.13 17.74 -11.09
C SER A 135 -4.18 18.22 -12.55
N ASP A 136 -3.24 17.78 -13.38
CA ASP A 136 -3.18 18.08 -14.81
C ASP A 136 -3.94 17.03 -15.64
N SER A 137 -5.16 17.38 -16.05
CA SER A 137 -6.02 16.50 -16.84
C SER A 137 -5.45 16.14 -18.22
N SER A 138 -4.49 16.93 -18.75
CA SER A 138 -3.88 16.63 -20.05
C SER A 138 -3.05 15.34 -20.05
N LYS A 139 -2.67 14.84 -18.87
CA LYS A 139 -1.91 13.60 -18.70
C LYS A 139 -2.77 12.34 -18.62
N TYR A 140 -4.09 12.47 -18.49
CA TYR A 140 -4.96 11.30 -18.36
C TYR A 140 -4.87 10.35 -19.56
N ASP A 141 -4.73 10.88 -20.77
CA ASP A 141 -4.53 10.06 -21.97
C ASP A 141 -3.21 9.28 -21.93
N GLU A 142 -2.17 9.83 -21.30
CA GLU A 142 -0.91 9.13 -21.09
C GLU A 142 -1.08 7.99 -20.09
N TYR A 143 -1.74 8.24 -18.96
CA TYR A 143 -2.02 7.20 -17.97
C TYR A 143 -2.90 6.08 -18.52
N ILE A 144 -3.90 6.40 -19.35
CA ILE A 144 -4.75 5.39 -20.01
C ILE A 144 -3.90 4.51 -20.94
N LYS A 145 -2.96 5.07 -21.70
CA LYS A 145 -2.04 4.28 -22.54
C LYS A 145 -1.11 3.39 -21.71
N GLN A 146 -0.63 3.87 -20.56
CA GLN A 146 0.17 3.06 -19.64
C GLN A 146 -0.65 1.89 -19.07
N PHE A 147 -1.92 2.16 -18.71
CA PHE A 147 -2.85 1.12 -18.29
C PHE A 147 -3.04 0.07 -19.40
N ASP A 148 -3.24 0.49 -20.65
CA ASP A 148 -3.43 -0.42 -21.78
C ASP A 148 -2.21 -1.31 -22.02
N ALA A 149 -0.99 -0.78 -21.85
CA ALA A 149 0.22 -1.58 -21.96
C ALA A 149 0.22 -2.71 -20.91
N ILE A 150 -0.01 -2.38 -19.63
CA ILE A 150 -0.04 -3.38 -18.55
C ILE A 150 -1.19 -4.37 -18.76
N TYR A 151 -2.37 -3.88 -19.12
CA TYR A 151 -3.55 -4.70 -19.43
C TYR A 151 -3.26 -5.71 -20.55
N ASN A 152 -2.63 -5.28 -21.64
CA ASN A 152 -2.30 -6.15 -22.77
C ASN A 152 -1.25 -7.20 -22.40
N GLU A 153 -0.28 -6.86 -21.54
CA GLU A 153 0.68 -7.83 -21.00
C GLU A 153 -0.02 -8.90 -20.16
N ILE A 154 -0.96 -8.49 -19.29
CA ILE A 154 -1.78 -9.40 -18.48
C ILE A 154 -2.58 -10.35 -19.38
N GLN A 155 -3.29 -9.80 -20.37
CA GLN A 155 -4.11 -10.57 -21.30
C GLN A 155 -3.29 -11.55 -22.14
N LYS A 156 -2.04 -11.22 -22.46
CA LYS A 156 -1.17 -12.10 -23.25
C LYS A 156 -0.75 -13.33 -22.44
N GLU A 157 -0.35 -13.14 -21.19
CA GLU A 157 0.08 -14.24 -20.32
C GLU A 157 -1.07 -15.19 -19.96
N GLN A 158 -2.27 -14.66 -19.69
CA GLN A 158 -3.45 -15.47 -19.35
C GLN A 158 -3.97 -16.35 -20.51
N ARG A 159 -3.49 -16.13 -21.74
CA ARG A 159 -3.81 -16.95 -22.91
C ARG A 159 -2.80 -18.07 -23.16
N LEU A 160 -1.66 -18.06 -22.48
CA LEU A 160 -0.59 -19.06 -22.57
C LEU A 160 -0.83 -20.19 -21.57
#